data_AF-F4KP74-F1
#
_entry.id   AF-F4KP74-F1
#
_cell.length_a   1.000
_cell.length_b   1.000
_cell.length_c   1.000
_cell.angle_alpha   90.00
_cell.angle_beta   90.00
_cell.angle_gamma   90.00
#
_symmetry.space_group_name_H-M   'P 1'
#
loop_
_entity.id
_entity.type
_entity.pdbx_description
1 polymer ?
#
loop_
_entity_poly.entity_id
_entity_poly.type
_entity_poly.pdbx_seq_one_letter_code
_entity_poly.pdbx_strand_id
1 'polypeptide(L)'
;MKNLKKIMTIGAIMFATSLSAQQLAVNDKVIKIEELPEYVVINCDNFTSIAGGTIGIAIQSKKSDSEKVLTDLRDMLEENKYLGIRNQTDLLNAMAKLGFDYVNAYPQSSPETVSFSRSSFVFRKKEIYRN
;
A
#
# COMPACT_ATOMS: atom_id res chain seq x y z
N MET A 1 4.79 -46.34 26.19
CA MET A 1 4.77 -44.85 26.31
C MET A 1 6.04 -44.16 25.79
N LYS A 2 6.77 -44.71 24.80
CA LYS A 2 8.01 -44.09 24.27
C LYS A 2 7.83 -43.29 22.97
N ASN A 3 6.67 -43.42 22.31
CA ASN A 3 6.40 -42.78 21.01
C ASN A 3 5.52 -41.53 21.10
N LEU A 4 4.93 -41.23 22.28
CA LEU A 4 4.08 -40.05 22.45
C LEU A 4 4.88 -38.76 22.69
N LYS A 5 6.13 -38.87 23.16
CA LYS A 5 7.03 -37.72 23.35
C LYS A 5 7.68 -37.23 22.06
N LYS A 6 7.73 -38.06 21.01
CA LYS A 6 8.33 -37.69 19.70
C LYS A 6 7.38 -36.88 18.81
N ILE A 7 6.07 -36.96 19.04
CA ILE A 7 5.07 -36.20 18.26
C ILE A 7 5.02 -34.74 18.72
N MET A 8 5.37 -34.46 19.98
CA MET A 8 5.33 -33.10 20.53
C MET A 8 6.50 -32.22 20.07
N THR A 9 7.59 -32.80 19.56
CA THR A 9 8.79 -32.05 19.12
C THR A 9 8.73 -31.63 17.65
N ILE A 10 7.81 -32.18 16.84
CA ILE A 10 7.70 -31.86 15.41
C ILE A 10 6.76 -30.66 15.16
N GLY A 11 5.94 -30.27 16.14
CA GLY A 11 5.02 -29.13 16.04
C GLY A 11 5.66 -27.74 16.20
N ALA A 12 6.95 -27.65 16.55
CA ALA A 12 7.60 -26.39 16.93
C ALA A 12 8.43 -25.72 15.81
N ILE A 13 8.35 -26.18 14.55
CA ILE A 13 9.28 -25.75 13.48
C ILE A 13 8.65 -24.86 12.39
N MET A 14 7.35 -24.57 12.38
CA MET A 14 6.71 -23.96 11.18
C MET A 14 6.06 -22.58 11.33
N PHE A 15 6.48 -21.71 12.26
CA PHE A 15 5.99 -20.32 12.27
C PHE A 15 7.05 -19.23 12.45
N ALA A 16 8.31 -19.55 12.14
CA ALA A 16 9.27 -18.51 11.76
C ALA A 16 9.15 -18.28 10.24
N THR A 17 7.97 -17.89 9.77
CA THR A 17 7.93 -17.18 8.49
C THR A 17 8.69 -15.90 8.72
N SER A 18 9.91 -15.84 8.19
CA SER A 18 10.61 -14.58 8.01
C SER A 18 9.59 -13.61 7.43
N LEU A 19 9.17 -12.60 8.23
CA LEU A 19 8.50 -11.43 7.72
C LEU A 19 9.50 -10.81 6.74
N SER A 20 9.47 -11.27 5.50
CA SER A 20 10.17 -10.61 4.42
C SER A 20 9.47 -9.27 4.31
N ALA A 21 10.12 -8.23 4.86
CA ALA A 21 9.68 -6.86 4.79
C ALA A 21 9.28 -6.58 3.34
N GLN A 22 7.98 -6.36 3.12
CA GLN A 22 7.51 -6.14 1.78
C GLN A 22 8.01 -4.77 1.34
N GLN A 23 8.80 -4.77 0.27
CA GLN A 23 9.44 -3.58 -0.26
C GLN A 23 8.97 -3.35 -1.69
N LEU A 24 8.76 -2.08 -2.00
CA LEU A 24 8.56 -1.61 -3.36
C LEU A 24 9.86 -0.94 -3.78
N ALA A 25 10.60 -1.60 -4.67
CA ALA A 25 11.87 -1.13 -5.20
C ALA A 25 11.71 -0.86 -6.69
N VAL A 26 11.94 0.38 -7.12
CA VAL A 26 11.91 0.79 -8.52
C VAL A 26 13.05 1.76 -8.78
N ASN A 27 13.92 1.40 -9.73
CA ASN A 27 15.14 2.13 -10.05
C ASN A 27 16.00 2.38 -8.79
N ASP A 28 16.20 3.65 -8.42
CA ASP A 28 16.99 4.10 -7.28
C ASP A 28 16.15 4.32 -5.99
N LYS A 29 14.83 4.19 -6.06
CA LYS A 29 13.95 4.34 -4.88
C LYS A 29 13.53 2.98 -4.33
N VAL A 30 13.72 2.81 -3.02
CA VAL A 30 13.22 1.65 -2.26
C VAL A 30 12.39 2.18 -1.11
N ILE A 31 11.16 1.70 -1.00
CA ILE A 31 10.27 1.99 0.12
C ILE A 31 9.90 0.66 0.77
N LYS A 32 10.10 0.58 2.09
CA LYS A 32 9.76 -0.59 2.87
C LYS A 32 8.45 -0.35 3.63
N ILE A 33 7.61 -1.38 3.72
CA ILE A 33 6.36 -1.33 4.47
C ILE A 33 6.55 -0.93 5.94
N GLU A 34 7.69 -1.25 6.53
CA GLU A 34 8.04 -0.95 7.92
C GLU A 34 8.17 0.55 8.18
N GLU A 35 8.62 1.31 7.18
CA GLU A 35 8.86 2.75 7.27
C GLU A 35 7.55 3.56 7.13
N LEU A 36 6.50 2.95 6.57
CA LEU A 36 5.22 3.60 6.33
C LEU A 36 4.32 3.60 7.58
N PRO A 37 3.37 4.53 7.71
CA PRO A 37 2.36 4.48 8.77
C PRO A 37 1.38 3.32 8.58
N GLU A 38 0.64 2.95 9.64
CA GLU A 38 -0.36 1.88 9.58
C GLU A 38 -1.44 2.17 8.51
N TYR A 39 -1.84 3.43 8.39
CA TYR A 39 -2.86 3.88 7.44
C TYR A 39 -2.27 4.89 6.46
N VAL A 40 -2.63 4.74 5.20
CA VAL A 40 -2.31 5.69 4.12
C VAL A 40 -3.60 6.06 3.41
N VAL A 41 -3.87 7.36 3.32
CA VAL A 41 -5.02 7.90 2.56
C VAL A 41 -4.49 8.47 1.26
N ILE A 42 -4.98 7.94 0.14
CA ILE A 42 -4.58 8.34 -1.21
C ILE A 42 -5.80 8.87 -1.95
N ASN A 43 -5.71 10.12 -2.40
CA ASN A 43 -6.64 10.69 -3.35
C ASN A 43 -6.03 10.61 -4.74
N CYS A 44 -6.78 10.16 -5.73
CA CYS A 44 -6.34 10.14 -7.12
C CYS A 44 -7.28 10.90 -8.04
N ASP A 45 -6.70 11.55 -9.05
CA ASP A 45 -7.43 12.23 -10.12
C ASP A 45 -7.07 11.58 -11.47
N ASN A 46 -8.05 10.92 -12.10
CA ASN A 46 -7.90 10.27 -13.41
C ASN A 46 -7.86 11.28 -14.57
N PHE A 47 -8.11 12.58 -14.34
CA PHE A 47 -8.20 13.56 -15.42
C PHE A 47 -6.86 13.71 -16.20
N THR A 48 -5.73 13.42 -15.56
CA THR A 48 -4.39 13.52 -16.17
C THR A 48 -4.01 12.31 -17.04
N SER A 49 -4.74 11.18 -16.97
CA SER A 49 -4.41 9.97 -17.75
C SER A 49 -4.83 10.06 -19.23
N ILE A 50 -5.63 11.08 -19.60
CA ILE A 50 -6.25 11.22 -20.92
C ILE A 50 -5.22 11.46 -22.04
N ALA A 51 -3.97 11.84 -21.70
CA ALA A 51 -2.87 12.00 -22.65
C ALA A 51 -1.78 10.91 -22.57
N GLY A 52 -2.10 9.73 -22.03
CA GLY A 52 -1.12 8.64 -21.81
C GLY A 52 -0.16 8.89 -20.64
N GLY A 53 -0.49 9.86 -19.79
CA GLY A 53 0.24 10.21 -18.57
C GLY A 53 -0.19 9.38 -17.35
N THR A 54 0.43 9.68 -16.21
CA THR A 54 0.09 9.09 -14.91
C THR A 54 -1.15 9.77 -14.32
N ILE A 55 -1.87 9.08 -13.45
CA ILE A 55 -2.94 9.72 -12.68
C ILE A 55 -2.33 10.65 -11.64
N GLY A 56 -3.00 11.76 -11.34
CA GLY A 56 -2.57 12.64 -10.25
C GLY A 56 -2.76 11.93 -8.92
N ILE A 57 -1.73 11.91 -8.07
CA ILE A 57 -1.76 11.24 -6.77
C ILE A 57 -1.48 12.24 -5.66
N ALA A 58 -2.39 12.33 -4.70
CA ALA A 58 -2.23 13.14 -3.51
C ALA A 58 -2.27 12.24 -2.27
N ILE A 59 -1.20 12.30 -1.48
CA ILE A 59 -1.08 11.65 -0.17
C ILE A 59 -0.97 12.75 0.88
N GLN A 60 -1.75 12.64 1.95
CA GLN A 60 -1.68 13.59 3.06
C GLN A 60 -0.40 13.34 3.88
N SER A 61 0.68 14.07 3.55
CA SER A 61 1.98 13.91 4.19
C SER A 61 2.41 15.10 5.07
N LYS A 62 1.92 16.31 4.80
CA LYS A 62 2.37 17.54 5.47
C LYS A 62 2.15 17.50 6.99
N LYS A 63 3.17 17.90 7.76
CA LYS A 63 3.15 17.94 9.23
C LYS A 63 2.91 16.57 9.89
N SER A 64 3.25 15.49 9.20
CA SER A 64 3.25 14.13 9.74
C SER A 64 4.67 13.72 10.10
N ASP A 65 4.84 12.90 11.13
CA ASP A 65 6.13 12.26 11.45
C ASP A 65 6.63 11.38 10.29
N SER A 66 5.72 10.97 9.39
CA SER A 66 6.01 10.19 8.19
C SER A 66 6.07 11.05 6.90
N GLU A 67 6.21 12.37 6.99
CA GLU A 67 6.13 13.27 5.83
C GLU A 67 7.07 12.88 4.69
N LYS A 68 8.34 12.56 5.01
CA LYS A 68 9.34 12.19 4.01
C LYS A 68 8.93 10.92 3.26
N VAL A 69 8.66 9.83 3.98
CA VAL A 69 8.35 8.52 3.37
C VAL A 69 7.02 8.54 2.60
N LEU A 70 6.03 9.32 3.06
CA LEU A 70 4.77 9.50 2.35
C LEU A 70 4.93 10.32 1.07
N THR A 71 5.85 11.29 1.07
CA THR A 71 6.21 12.04 -0.14
C THR A 71 6.97 11.16 -1.12
N ASP A 72 7.92 10.35 -0.64
CA ASP A 72 8.64 9.38 -1.47
C ASP A 72 7.69 8.36 -2.10
N LEU A 73 6.68 7.89 -1.34
CA LEU A 73 5.63 7.00 -1.84
C LEU A 73 4.79 7.66 -2.94
N ARG A 74 4.37 8.91 -2.73
CA ARG A 74 3.63 9.67 -3.75
C ARG A 74 4.44 9.76 -5.04
N ASP A 75 5.68 10.20 -4.95
CA ASP A 75 6.55 10.38 -6.12
C ASP A 75 6.78 9.04 -6.85
N MET A 76 6.97 7.95 -6.10
CA MET A 76 7.15 6.61 -6.68
C MET A 76 5.92 6.14 -7.45
N LEU A 77 4.72 6.45 -6.95
CA LEU A 77 3.47 6.09 -7.59
C LEU A 77 3.16 7.01 -8.79
N GLU A 78 3.41 8.32 -8.69
CA GLU A 78 2.99 9.32 -9.67
C GLU A 78 3.99 9.50 -10.83
N GLU A 79 5.29 9.38 -10.59
CA GLU A 79 6.28 9.74 -11.61
C GLU A 79 6.54 8.58 -12.59
N ASN A 80 6.53 8.90 -13.90
CA ASN A 80 6.81 7.94 -14.98
C ASN A 80 8.17 7.26 -14.89
N LYS A 81 9.17 7.92 -14.28
CA LYS A 81 10.50 7.33 -14.07
C LYS A 81 10.50 6.29 -12.94
N TYR A 82 9.38 6.09 -12.23
CA TYR A 82 9.21 5.04 -11.23
C TYR A 82 8.10 4.09 -11.65
N LEU A 83 7.04 3.90 -10.85
CA LEU A 83 5.93 3.04 -11.25
C LEU A 83 5.04 3.70 -12.29
N GLY A 84 4.83 5.02 -12.18
CA GLY A 84 3.96 5.77 -13.06
C GLY A 84 2.57 5.16 -13.20
N ILE A 85 1.84 5.09 -12.08
CA ILE A 85 0.50 4.53 -12.00
C ILE A 85 -0.44 5.22 -13.00
N ARG A 86 -1.07 4.44 -13.87
CA ARG A 86 -1.88 4.94 -14.99
C ARG A 86 -3.38 4.91 -14.73
N ASN A 87 -3.80 4.14 -13.74
CA ASN A 87 -5.21 3.96 -13.39
C ASN A 87 -5.34 3.46 -11.94
N GLN A 88 -6.57 3.43 -11.44
CA GLN A 88 -6.89 3.00 -10.07
C GLN A 88 -6.57 1.52 -9.81
N THR A 89 -6.68 0.67 -10.82
CA THR A 89 -6.34 -0.77 -10.70
C THR A 89 -4.85 -0.95 -10.43
N ASP A 90 -4.00 -0.22 -11.15
CA ASP A 90 -2.56 -0.23 -10.94
C ASP A 90 -2.20 0.27 -9.53
N LEU A 91 -2.89 1.32 -9.04
CA LEU A 91 -2.71 1.82 -7.67
C LEU A 91 -3.02 0.74 -6.64
N LEU A 92 -4.19 0.10 -6.75
CA LEU A 92 -4.62 -0.95 -5.83
C LEU A 92 -3.63 -2.11 -5.83
N ASN A 93 -3.15 -2.53 -7.01
CA ASN A 93 -2.17 -3.60 -7.15
C ASN A 93 -0.80 -3.23 -6.57
N ALA A 94 -0.33 -2.00 -6.80
CA ALA A 94 0.94 -1.51 -6.27
C ALA A 94 0.92 -1.46 -4.73
N MET A 95 -0.16 -0.94 -4.15
CA MET A 95 -0.35 -0.89 -2.70
C MET A 95 -0.50 -2.30 -2.10
N ALA A 96 -1.22 -3.20 -2.77
CA ALA A 96 -1.33 -4.60 -2.37
C ALA A 96 0.02 -5.33 -2.40
N LYS A 97 0.86 -5.04 -3.40
CA LYS A 97 2.22 -5.56 -3.53
C LYS A 97 3.19 -4.94 -2.54
N LEU A 98 2.96 -3.73 -2.06
CA LEU A 98 3.74 -3.09 -1.00
C LEU A 98 3.36 -3.60 0.39
N GLY A 99 2.17 -4.21 0.54
CA GLY A 99 1.75 -4.82 1.79
C GLY A 99 0.61 -4.10 2.50
N PHE A 100 -0.21 -3.37 1.75
CA PHE A 100 -1.45 -2.79 2.23
C PHE A 100 -2.68 -3.58 1.77
N ASP A 101 -3.71 -3.57 2.58
CA ASP A 101 -5.08 -3.94 2.23
C ASP A 101 -5.89 -2.67 1.97
N TYR A 102 -6.77 -2.71 0.98
CA TYR A 102 -7.78 -1.69 0.79
C TYR A 102 -8.83 -1.78 1.90
N VAL A 103 -9.18 -0.64 2.48
CA VAL A 103 -10.23 -0.52 3.49
C VAL A 103 -11.34 0.37 2.95
N ASN A 104 -12.56 -0.15 2.95
CA ASN A 104 -13.75 0.64 2.69
C ASN A 104 -14.12 1.46 3.95
N ALA A 105 -13.35 2.52 4.22
CA ALA A 105 -13.52 3.35 5.41
C ALA A 105 -14.60 4.43 5.23
N TYR A 106 -14.96 4.74 4.00
CA TYR A 106 -16.01 5.71 3.65
C TYR A 106 -16.91 5.10 2.57
N PRO A 107 -17.97 4.35 2.94
CA PRO A 107 -19.03 4.06 1.98
C PRO A 107 -19.57 5.41 1.50
N GLN A 108 -19.39 5.72 0.23
CA GLN A 108 -19.90 6.94 -0.41
C GLN A 108 -21.41 7.02 -0.15
N SER A 109 -21.80 7.74 0.89
CA SER A 109 -23.19 7.97 1.26
C SER A 109 -23.59 9.33 0.72
N SER A 110 -23.63 9.43 -0.61
CA SER A 110 -24.41 10.42 -1.35
C SER A 110 -24.31 10.12 -2.85
N PRO A 111 -25.43 9.94 -3.57
CA PRO A 111 -25.43 9.81 -5.03
C PRO A 111 -25.16 11.13 -5.76
N GLU A 112 -25.00 12.24 -5.04
CA GLU A 112 -24.92 13.56 -5.65
C GLU A 112 -23.46 14.02 -5.67
N THR A 113 -22.87 14.00 -6.87
CA THR A 113 -21.54 14.56 -7.24
C THR A 113 -20.26 13.79 -6.84
N VAL A 114 -20.24 12.45 -6.98
CA VAL A 114 -18.96 11.76 -7.24
C VAL A 114 -18.59 11.99 -8.72
N SER A 115 -17.75 12.99 -8.98
CA SER A 115 -17.08 13.08 -10.27
C SER A 115 -16.24 11.81 -10.43
N PHE A 116 -16.55 10.98 -11.44
CA PHE A 116 -15.81 9.75 -11.79
C PHE A 116 -14.30 9.96 -11.96
N SER A 117 -13.86 11.21 -12.06
CA SER A 117 -12.46 11.59 -12.15
C SER A 117 -11.72 11.54 -10.81
N ARG A 118 -12.38 11.67 -9.64
CA ARG A 118 -11.70 11.76 -8.34
C ARG A 118 -12.15 10.66 -7.38
N SER A 119 -11.20 9.85 -6.93
CA SER A 119 -11.45 8.78 -5.96
C SER A 119 -10.52 8.90 -4.76
N SER A 120 -11.02 8.53 -3.58
CA SER A 120 -10.26 8.46 -2.33
C SER A 120 -10.19 7.02 -1.85
N PHE A 121 -8.98 6.52 -1.61
CA PHE A 121 -8.70 5.19 -1.11
C PHE A 121 -8.05 5.26 0.27
N VAL A 122 -8.51 4.40 1.18
CA VAL A 122 -7.84 4.17 2.45
C VAL A 122 -7.17 2.82 2.39
N PHE A 123 -5.87 2.81 2.65
CA PHE A 123 -5.05 1.63 2.71
C PHE A 123 -4.62 1.41 4.16
N ARG A 124 -4.70 0.18 4.63
CA ARG A 124 -4.20 -0.24 5.94
C ARG A 124 -3.14 -1.31 5.73
N LYS A 125 -2.01 -1.27 6.44
CA LYS A 125 -1.02 -2.34 6.37
C LYS A 125 -1.69 -3.71 6.54
N LYS A 126 -1.24 -4.74 5.84
CA LYS A 126 -1.69 -6.13 6.05
C LYS A 126 -1.44 -6.53 7.50
N GLU A 127 -2.28 -7.41 8.02
CA GLU A 127 -2.20 -7.86 9.42
C GLU A 127 -0.80 -8.35 9.80
N ILE A 128 -0.13 -9.07 8.90
CA ILE A 128 1.24 -9.56 9.08
C ILE A 128 2.29 -8.45 9.26
N TYR A 129 1.97 -7.20 8.93
CA TYR A 129 2.85 -6.03 9.09
C TYR A 129 2.34 -5.07 10.17
N ARG A 130 1.30 -5.46 10.92
CA ARG A 130 0.81 -4.75 12.10
C ARG A 130 1.51 -5.37 13.30
N ASN A 131 2.40 -4.60 13.93
CA ASN A 131 3.08 -4.96 15.17
C ASN A 131 2.43 -4.21 16.32
#